data_AF-A0A285MR04-F1
#
_entry.id   AF-A0A285MR04-F1
#
_cell.length_a   1.000
_cell.length_b   1.000
_cell.length_c   1.000
_cell.angle_alpha   90.00
_cell.angle_beta   90.00
_cell.angle_gamma   90.00
#
_symmetry.space_group_name_H-M   'P 1'
#
loop_
_entity.id
_entity.type
_entity.pdbx_description
1 polymer ?
#
loop_
_entity_poly.entity_id
_entity_poly.type
_entity_poly.pdbx_seq_one_letter_code
_entity_poly.pdbx_strand_id
1 'polypeptide(L)'
;MVLGESKENMVLVSHDAYSGIMEYEATVVKDAKTLNKFYSQINRTRKPGLPVPEIDFEKNILLVICLGKQEEGATYSLKKEELEGNILITTNLSVKKEASENENSIISYPFYIYKIPNTSKIVSFQKEGW
;
A
#
# COMPACT_ATOMS: atom_id res chain seq x y z
N MET A 1 -0.70 15.14 -1.13
CA MET A 1 0.69 15.53 -0.77
C MET A 1 1.23 14.44 0.13
N VAL A 2 2.17 13.62 -0.34
CA VAL A 2 2.78 12.56 0.47
C VAL A 2 3.81 13.23 1.39
N LEU A 3 3.44 13.42 2.66
CA LEU A 3 4.37 13.87 3.70
C LEU A 3 4.98 12.63 4.33
N GLY A 4 6.20 12.31 3.91
CA GLY A 4 7.01 11.27 4.49
C GLY A 4 7.96 11.84 5.53
N GLU A 5 8.17 11.11 6.62
CA GLU A 5 9.36 11.23 7.47
C GLU A 5 9.53 9.98 8.37
N SER A 6 9.99 8.89 7.76
CA SER A 6 11.08 8.05 8.29
C SER A 6 11.73 7.25 7.13
N LYS A 7 12.56 7.95 6.36
CA LYS A 7 13.27 7.43 5.17
C LYS A 7 14.52 6.62 5.54
N GLU A 8 14.39 5.56 6.32
CA GLU A 8 15.44 4.54 6.32
C GLU A 8 14.93 3.28 5.61
N ASN A 9 15.18 3.30 4.29
CA ASN A 9 15.09 2.19 3.35
C ASN A 9 13.70 1.73 2.88
N MET A 10 12.64 2.53 3.04
CA MET A 10 11.33 2.26 2.41
C MET A 10 11.10 3.15 1.19
N VAL A 11 10.94 2.55 0.01
CA VAL A 11 10.84 3.26 -1.28
C VAL A 11 9.56 2.89 -2.00
N LEU A 12 8.79 3.88 -2.45
CA LEU A 12 7.58 3.66 -3.25
C LEU A 12 7.97 3.11 -4.63
N VAL A 13 7.37 2.00 -5.03
CA VAL A 13 7.58 1.31 -6.30
C VAL A 13 6.45 1.59 -7.28
N SER A 14 5.20 1.49 -6.81
CA SER A 14 4.00 1.66 -7.64
C SER A 14 2.82 2.07 -6.77
N HIS A 15 1.88 2.79 -7.36
CA HIS A 15 0.59 3.09 -6.75
C HIS A 15 -0.46 3.35 -7.83
N ASP A 16 -1.74 3.18 -7.47
CA ASP A 16 -2.88 3.59 -8.29
C ASP A 16 -4.09 3.87 -7.37
N ALA A 17 -5.08 4.60 -7.86
CA ALA A 17 -6.32 4.89 -7.15
C ALA A 17 -7.32 3.73 -7.18
N TYR A 18 -7.08 2.69 -7.97
CA TYR A 18 -7.98 1.54 -8.10
C TYR A 18 -7.25 0.19 -8.11
N SER A 19 -7.50 -0.60 -7.07
CA SER A 19 -7.06 -1.99 -6.93
C SER A 19 -8.17 -3.01 -7.20
N GLY A 20 -9.44 -2.62 -7.06
CA GLY A 20 -10.57 -3.55 -7.00
C GLY A 20 -10.65 -4.37 -5.70
N ILE A 21 -9.80 -4.09 -4.71
CA ILE A 21 -9.86 -4.67 -3.37
C ILE A 21 -10.68 -3.72 -2.49
N MET A 22 -11.77 -4.24 -1.92
CA MET A 22 -12.79 -3.41 -1.27
C MET A 22 -12.47 -3.06 0.19
N GLU A 23 -11.66 -3.87 0.85
CA GLU A 23 -11.29 -3.73 2.26
C GLU A 23 -9.79 -3.48 2.42
N TYR A 24 -9.37 -3.08 3.61
CA TYR A 24 -7.96 -2.95 3.92
C TYR A 24 -7.26 -4.32 3.85
N GLU A 25 -6.24 -4.42 3.01
CA GLU A 25 -5.39 -5.61 2.91
C GLU A 25 -3.92 -5.17 2.86
N ALA A 26 -3.08 -5.76 3.68
CA ALA A 26 -1.65 -5.52 3.66
C ALA A 26 -0.88 -6.85 3.67
N THR A 27 0.12 -6.98 2.79
CA THR A 27 0.86 -8.24 2.63
C THR A 27 2.31 -8.01 2.25
N VAL A 28 3.16 -8.97 2.65
CA VAL A 28 4.56 -9.03 2.23
C VAL A 28 4.67 -9.91 1.00
N VAL A 29 5.29 -9.38 -0.04
CA VAL A 29 5.58 -10.13 -1.27
C VAL A 29 7.09 -10.35 -1.37
N LYS A 30 7.51 -11.62 -1.33
CA LYS A 30 8.92 -12.05 -1.32
C LYS A 30 9.39 -12.66 -2.63
N ASP A 31 8.50 -12.78 -3.62
CA ASP A 31 8.80 -13.44 -4.87
C ASP A 31 7.95 -12.91 -6.03
N ALA A 32 8.45 -13.11 -7.24
CA ALA A 32 7.79 -12.65 -8.47
C ALA A 32 6.45 -13.35 -8.72
N LYS A 33 6.26 -14.60 -8.29
CA LYS A 33 5.00 -15.34 -8.51
C LYS A 33 3.87 -14.69 -7.72
N THR A 34 4.11 -14.33 -6.47
CA THR A 34 3.17 -13.65 -5.58
C THR A 34 2.88 -12.24 -6.10
N LEU A 35 3.89 -11.50 -6.57
CA LEU A 35 3.70 -10.19 -7.21
C LEU A 35 2.81 -10.29 -8.46
N ASN A 36 3.11 -11.23 -9.35
CA ASN A 36 2.32 -11.47 -10.57
C ASN A 36 0.88 -11.85 -10.25
N LYS A 37 0.64 -12.63 -9.19
CA LYS A 37 -0.70 -12.96 -8.72
C LYS A 37 -1.47 -11.71 -8.29
N PHE A 38 -0.84 -10.81 -7.53
CA PHE A 38 -1.44 -9.53 -7.14
C PHE A 38 -1.77 -8.68 -8.37
N TYR A 39 -0.83 -8.52 -9.31
CA TYR A 39 -1.08 -7.76 -10.54
C TYR A 39 -2.17 -8.38 -11.42
N SER A 40 -2.25 -9.70 -11.47
CA SER A 40 -3.32 -10.42 -12.17
C SER A 40 -4.69 -10.14 -11.57
N GLN A 41 -4.78 -9.89 -10.26
CA GLN A 41 -6.02 -9.53 -9.57
C GLN A 41 -6.44 -8.09 -9.89
N ILE A 42 -5.56 -7.11 -9.70
CA ILE A 42 -5.90 -5.69 -9.88
C ILE A 42 -6.09 -5.32 -11.36
N ASN A 43 -5.53 -6.10 -12.30
CA ASN A 43 -5.70 -5.88 -13.74
C ASN A 43 -6.94 -6.54 -14.34
N ARG A 44 -7.74 -7.32 -13.58
CA ARG A 44 -8.87 -8.09 -14.13
C ARG A 44 -9.86 -7.25 -14.93
N THR A 45 -10.13 -6.02 -14.47
CA THR A 45 -11.14 -5.12 -15.04
C THR A 45 -10.53 -3.95 -15.82
N ARG A 46 -9.20 -3.97 -16.07
CA ARG A 46 -8.47 -2.85 -16.68
C ARG A 46 -7.89 -3.22 -18.04
N LYS A 47 -8.04 -2.33 -19.03
CA LYS A 47 -7.35 -2.41 -20.33
C LYS A 47 -6.82 -1.03 -20.74
N PRO A 48 -5.51 -0.86 -21.00
CA PRO A 48 -4.45 -1.84 -20.77
C PRO A 48 -4.23 -2.12 -19.27
N GLY A 49 -3.72 -3.30 -18.93
CA GLY A 49 -3.34 -3.64 -17.56
C GLY A 49 -2.13 -2.82 -17.09
N LEU A 50 -1.98 -2.65 -15.78
CA LEU A 50 -0.79 -2.07 -15.19
C LEU A 50 0.43 -2.98 -15.42
N PRO A 51 1.59 -2.41 -15.78
CA PRO A 51 2.82 -3.18 -15.92
C PRO A 51 3.29 -3.68 -14.55
N VAL A 52 3.77 -4.93 -14.51
CA VAL A 52 4.37 -5.51 -13.31
C VAL A 52 5.79 -4.97 -13.17
N PRO A 53 6.18 -4.39 -12.01
CA PRO A 53 7.51 -3.85 -11.82
C PRO A 53 8.55 -4.98 -11.71
N GLU A 54 9.72 -4.75 -12.28
CA GLU A 54 10.87 -5.65 -12.15
C GLU A 54 11.57 -5.42 -10.81
N ILE A 55 11.73 -6.48 -10.02
CA ILE A 55 12.25 -6.41 -8.66
C ILE A 55 13.29 -7.52 -8.44
N ASP A 56 14.45 -7.11 -7.95
CA ASP A 56 15.46 -8.02 -7.41
C ASP A 56 15.04 -8.46 -6.00
N PHE A 57 14.37 -9.62 -5.94
CA PHE A 57 13.83 -10.22 -4.71
C PHE A 57 14.91 -10.83 -3.81
N GLU A 58 16.14 -11.01 -4.29
CA GLU A 58 17.25 -11.39 -3.42
C GLU A 58 17.61 -10.22 -2.51
N LYS A 59 17.57 -8.99 -3.04
CA LYS A 59 17.91 -7.77 -2.31
C LYS A 59 16.74 -7.09 -1.62
N ASN A 60 15.51 -7.27 -2.11
CA ASN A 60 14.34 -6.52 -1.63
C ASN A 60 13.12 -7.41 -1.41
N ILE A 61 12.26 -7.01 -0.49
CA ILE A 61 10.88 -7.50 -0.40
C ILE A 61 9.92 -6.33 -0.65
N LEU A 62 8.68 -6.65 -1.02
CA LEU A 62 7.65 -5.64 -1.22
C LEU A 62 6.61 -5.66 -0.10
N LEU A 63 6.11 -4.48 0.23
CA LEU A 63 4.96 -4.25 1.08
C LEU A 63 3.83 -3.78 0.17
N VAL A 64 2.80 -4.60 0.00
CA VAL A 64 1.60 -4.25 -0.77
C VAL A 64 0.53 -3.86 0.21
N ILE A 65 -0.04 -2.66 0.04
CA ILE A 65 -1.01 -2.06 0.96
C ILE A 65 -2.18 -1.56 0.13
N CYS A 66 -3.35 -2.17 0.30
CA CYS A 66 -4.62 -1.78 -0.29
C CYS A 66 -5.46 -1.13 0.80
N LEU A 67 -5.92 0.11 0.58
CA LEU A 67 -6.66 0.84 1.61
C LEU A 67 -8.14 0.47 1.67
N GLY A 68 -8.64 -0.35 0.73
CA GLY A 68 -10.06 -0.59 0.55
C GLY A 68 -10.80 0.64 0.03
N LYS A 69 -12.11 0.69 0.23
CA LYS A 69 -12.96 1.85 -0.14
C LYS A 69 -12.48 3.10 0.60
N GLN A 70 -12.16 4.15 -0.15
CA GLN A 70 -11.78 5.46 0.37
C GLN A 70 -12.68 6.55 -0.22
N GLU A 71 -13.10 7.46 0.64
CA GLU A 71 -13.85 8.66 0.27
C GLU A 71 -12.88 9.81 -0.03
N GLU A 72 -13.37 10.79 -0.78
CA GLU A 72 -12.61 11.98 -1.12
C GLU A 72 -12.14 12.73 0.14
N GLY A 73 -10.89 13.21 0.12
CA GLY A 73 -10.30 13.92 1.26
C GLY A 73 -9.66 13.03 2.33
N ALA A 74 -9.73 11.70 2.19
CA ALA A 74 -8.92 10.79 2.98
C ALA A 74 -7.43 10.97 2.66
N THR A 75 -6.63 11.18 3.69
CA THR A 75 -5.16 11.20 3.62
C THR A 75 -4.62 10.02 4.40
N TYR A 76 -3.54 9.43 3.94
CA TYR A 76 -2.90 8.33 4.65
C TYR A 76 -1.39 8.58 4.75
N SER A 77 -0.79 8.02 5.78
CA SER A 77 0.66 8.00 5.97
C SER A 77 1.12 6.61 6.38
N LEU A 78 2.39 6.33 6.12
CA LEU A 78 3.02 5.07 6.48
C LEU A 78 4.21 5.34 7.36
N LYS A 79 4.28 4.61 8.48
CA LYS A 79 5.40 4.63 9.40
C LYS A 79 6.01 3.23 9.48
N LYS A 80 7.33 3.16 9.32
CA LYS A 80 8.12 1.94 9.53
C LYS A 80 8.85 2.08 10.87
N GLU A 81 8.72 1.06 11.72
CA GLU A 81 9.42 0.97 13.01
C GLU A 81 10.17 -0.37 13.07
N GLU A 82 11.46 -0.31 13.36
CA GLU A 82 12.26 -1.52 13.59
C GLU A 82 12.28 -1.84 15.08
N LEU A 83 11.82 -3.05 15.41
CA LEU A 83 11.81 -3.64 16.73
C LEU A 83 12.76 -4.83 16.76
N GLU A 84 12.99 -5.40 17.94
CA GLU A 84 13.75 -6.64 18.06
C GLU A 84 13.03 -7.79 17.34
N GLY A 85 13.65 -8.33 16.28
CA GLY A 85 13.11 -9.42 15.47
C GLY A 85 11.90 -9.08 14.57
N ASN A 86 11.37 -7.86 14.64
CA ASN A 86 10.16 -7.44 13.93
C ASN A 86 10.31 -6.07 13.26
N ILE A 87 9.63 -5.87 12.14
CA ILE A 87 9.43 -4.57 11.51
C ILE A 87 7.93 -4.31 11.51
N LEU A 88 7.51 -3.25 12.19
CA LEU A 88 6.12 -2.83 12.23
C LEU A 88 5.87 -1.77 11.16
N ILE A 89 4.87 -2.02 10.32
CA ILE A 89 4.38 -1.09 9.31
C ILE A 89 3.01 -0.60 9.76
N THR A 90 2.96 0.66 10.17
CA THR A 90 1.74 1.34 10.58
C THR A 90 1.22 2.15 9.40
N THR A 91 0.08 1.76 8.86
CA THR A 91 -0.69 2.63 7.98
C THR A 91 -1.58 3.49 8.88
N ASN A 92 -1.58 4.81 8.69
CA ASN A 92 -2.48 5.73 9.37
C ASN A 92 -3.43 6.33 8.35
N LEU A 93 -4.73 6.36 8.65
CA LEU A 93 -5.74 7.05 7.87
C LEU A 93 -6.21 8.29 8.64
N SER A 94 -6.29 9.42 7.95
CA SER A 94 -6.81 10.67 8.47
C SER A 94 -7.79 11.26 7.47
N VAL A 95 -9.05 11.32 7.86
CA VAL A 95 -10.11 11.93 7.08
C VAL A 95 -10.19 13.41 7.44
N LYS A 96 -10.03 14.30 6.46
CA LYS A 96 -10.35 15.72 6.69
C LYS A 96 -11.85 15.83 6.91
N LYS A 97 -12.24 16.36 8.07
CA LYS A 97 -13.63 16.46 8.55
C LYS A 97 -14.49 17.51 7.82
N GLU A 98 -14.10 17.90 6.60
CA GLU A 98 -14.82 18.90 5.80
C GLU A 98 -15.34 18.24 4.51
N ALA A 99 -16.24 17.28 4.68
CA ALA A 99 -17.18 16.95 3.61
C ALA A 99 -18.43 17.79 3.87
N SER A 100 -18.55 18.92 3.17
CA SER A 100 -19.86 19.51 2.92
C SER A 100 -20.74 18.43 2.29
N GLU A 101 -21.96 18.24 2.77
CA GLU A 101 -23.00 17.41 2.16
C GLU A 101 -23.25 17.84 0.71
N ASN A 102 -22.43 17.37 -0.22
CA ASN A 102 -22.57 17.58 -1.65
C ASN A 102 -22.42 16.22 -2.32
N GLU A 103 -23.43 15.84 -3.10
CA GLU A 103 -23.77 14.48 -3.53
C GLU A 103 -22.82 13.85 -4.59
N ASN A 104 -21.55 14.24 -4.68
CA ASN A 104 -20.58 13.71 -5.66
C ASN A 104 -19.21 13.39 -5.03
N SER A 105 -19.17 12.57 -3.98
CA SER A 105 -17.88 12.11 -3.42
C SER A 105 -17.21 11.08 -4.33
N ILE A 106 -15.95 11.34 -4.71
CA ILE A 106 -15.15 10.38 -5.48
C ILE A 106 -14.80 9.19 -4.58
N ILE A 107 -15.29 8.00 -4.95
CA ILE A 107 -14.92 6.74 -4.31
C ILE A 107 -13.68 6.18 -5.01
N SER A 108 -12.66 5.86 -4.23
CA SER A 108 -11.43 5.21 -4.72
C SER A 108 -11.13 3.93 -3.94
N TYR A 109 -10.25 3.09 -4.51
CA TYR A 109 -9.79 1.83 -3.91
C TYR A 109 -8.26 1.74 -4.00
N PRO A 110 -7.52 2.70 -3.43
CA PRO A 110 -6.12 2.88 -3.72
C PRO A 110 -5.25 1.76 -3.19
N PHE A 111 -4.15 1.49 -3.89
CA PHE A 111 -3.08 0.62 -3.40
C PHE A 111 -1.71 1.27 -3.56
N TYR A 112 -0.79 0.80 -2.74
CA TYR A 112 0.60 1.22 -2.71
C TYR A 112 1.50 0.01 -2.59
N ILE A 113 2.60 0.03 -3.35
CA ILE A 113 3.66 -0.97 -3.27
C ILE A 113 4.93 -0.24 -2.86
N TYR A 114 5.48 -0.60 -1.72
CA TYR A 114 6.79 -0.16 -1.27
C TYR A 114 7.77 -1.30 -1.34
N LYS A 115 9.05 -1.00 -1.53
CA LYS A 115 10.14 -1.95 -1.31
C LYS A 115 10.94 -1.58 -0.08
N ILE A 116 11.41 -2.61 0.63
CA ILE A 116 12.39 -2.53 1.70
C ILE A 116 13.48 -3.58 1.48
N PRO A 117 14.69 -3.42 2.07
CA PRO A 117 15.72 -4.46 2.02
C PRO A 117 15.19 -5.80 2.48
N ASN A 118 15.63 -6.87 1.81
CA ASN A 118 15.30 -8.22 2.20
C ASN A 118 15.78 -8.49 3.62
N THR A 119 14.95 -9.17 4.41
CA THR A 119 15.14 -9.31 5.85
C THR A 119 14.58 -10.63 6.35
N SER A 120 15.26 -11.19 7.35
CA SER A 120 14.77 -12.33 8.13
C SER A 120 13.80 -11.92 9.25
N LYS A 121 13.69 -10.62 9.56
CA LYS A 121 12.74 -10.11 10.55
C LYS A 121 11.30 -10.40 10.10
N ILE A 122 10.42 -10.63 11.07
CA ILE A 122 8.98 -10.67 10.81
C ILE A 122 8.55 -9.26 10.39
N VAL A 123 7.67 -9.15 9.41
CA VAL A 123 7.06 -7.86 9.03
C VAL A 123 5.59 -7.93 9.39
N SER A 124 5.17 -7.05 10.28
CA SER A 124 3.81 -6.98 10.81
C SER A 124 3.15 -5.69 10.33
N PHE A 125 1.83 -5.74 10.10
CA PHE A 125 1.05 -4.58 9.68
C PHE A 125 0.04 -4.21 10.74
N GLN A 126 -0.14 -2.91 10.95
CA GLN A 126 -1.24 -2.37 11.74
C GLN A 126 -1.86 -1.16 11.04
N LYS A 127 -3.11 -0.88 11.39
CA LYS A 127 -3.91 0.19 10.80
C LYS A 127 -4.53 1.05 11.92
N GLU A 128 -4.36 2.36 11.85
CA GLU A 128 -4.88 3.36 12.77
C GLU A 128 -5.76 4.43 12.07
N GLY A 129 -6.91 4.80 12.64
CA GLY A 129 -7.76 5.86 12.07
C GLY A 129 -8.71 5.45 10.93
N TRP A 130 -8.98 4.15 10.80
CA TRP A 130 -10.05 3.59 9.95
C TRP A 130 -11.38 3.56 10.69
#